data_AF-A0AAD5S1K9-F1
#
_entry.id   AF-A0AAD5S1K9-F1
#
_cell.length_a   1.000
_cell.length_b   1.000
_cell.length_c   1.000
_cell.angle_alpha   90.00
_cell.angle_beta   90.00
_cell.angle_gamma   90.00
#
_symmetry.space_group_name_H-M   'P 1'
#
loop_
_entity.id
_entity.type
_entity.pdbx_description
1 polymer ?
#
loop_
_entity_poly.entity_id
_entity_poly.type
_entity_poly.pdbx_seq_one_letter_code
_entity_poly.pdbx_strand_id
1 'polypeptide(L)'
;MASSLLLQKPITAIIVGADRVAANGDTANKIGTYQLAITAKHHGVLFIVAAPWTTIDLETRTGGDIVIEERAGIEVVQIRG
;
A
#
# COMPACT_ATOMS: atom_id res chain seq x y z
N MET A 1 -6.99 2.42 -13.69
CA MET A 1 -6.77 1.16 -14.46
C MET A 1 -6.88 -0.10 -13.60
N ALA A 2 -6.29 -0.14 -12.40
CA ALA A 2 -6.31 -1.33 -11.53
C ALA A 2 -7.70 -1.96 -11.37
N SER A 3 -8.73 -1.18 -11.02
CA SER A 3 -10.09 -1.70 -10.84
C SER A 3 -10.68 -2.32 -12.11
N SER A 4 -10.47 -1.68 -13.27
CA SER A 4 -10.89 -2.23 -14.56
C SER A 4 -10.18 -3.54 -14.88
N LEU A 5 -8.89 -3.65 -14.53
CA LEU A 5 -8.11 -4.86 -14.74
C LEU A 5 -8.62 -6.03 -13.87
N LEU A 6 -8.92 -5.78 -12.59
CA LEU A 6 -9.49 -6.80 -11.70
C LEU A 6 -10.88 -7.26 -12.17
N LEU A 7 -11.65 -6.38 -12.84
CA LEU A 7 -12.93 -6.74 -13.42
C LEU A 7 -12.80 -7.59 -14.70
N GLN A 8 -11.82 -7.26 -15.55
CA GLN A 8 -11.69 -7.84 -16.90
C GLN A 8 -10.80 -9.07 -16.97
N LYS A 9 -9.89 -9.26 -15.99
CA LYS A 9 -8.88 -10.32 -16.01
C LYS A 9 -9.01 -11.20 -14.78
N PRO A 10 -8.67 -12.50 -14.90
CA PRO A 10 -8.73 -13.44 -13.77
C PRO A 10 -7.53 -13.25 -12.83
N ILE A 11 -7.46 -12.09 -12.16
CA ILE A 11 -6.44 -11.80 -11.16
C ILE A 11 -6.93 -12.36 -9.82
N THR A 12 -6.11 -13.21 -9.20
CA THR A 12 -6.47 -13.90 -7.95
C THR A 12 -5.82 -13.28 -6.72
N ALA A 13 -4.71 -12.56 -6.90
CA ALA A 13 -4.00 -11.89 -5.80
C ALA A 13 -3.31 -10.60 -6.24
N ILE A 14 -3.16 -9.68 -5.29
CA ILE A 14 -2.32 -8.50 -5.34
C ILE A 14 -1.30 -8.63 -4.21
N ILE A 15 -0.01 -8.51 -4.55
CA ILE A 15 1.09 -8.56 -3.59
C ILE A 15 1.80 -7.21 -3.64
N VAL A 16 1.97 -6.58 -2.48
CA VAL A 16 2.68 -5.30 -2.32
C VAL A 16 3.81 -5.45 -1.32
N GLY A 17 4.80 -4.56 -1.40
CA GLY A 17 5.79 -4.38 -0.34
C GLY A 17 5.22 -3.61 0.86
N ALA A 18 6.10 -3.31 1.80
CA ALA A 18 5.84 -2.40 2.92
C ALA A 18 7.06 -1.54 3.19
N ASP A 19 6.81 -0.26 3.53
CA ASP A 19 7.83 0.62 4.08
C ASP A 19 7.88 0.47 5.62
N ARG A 20 6.72 0.29 6.27
CA ARG A 20 6.57 0.02 7.70
C ARG A 20 5.29 -0.76 7.98
N VAL A 21 5.33 -1.72 8.89
CA VAL A 21 4.14 -2.44 9.39
C VAL A 21 4.04 -2.22 10.90
N ALA A 22 2.95 -1.62 11.36
CA ALA A 22 2.67 -1.41 12.79
C ALA A 22 2.33 -2.72 13.51
N ALA A 23 2.35 -2.71 14.84
CA ALA A 23 2.08 -3.88 15.68
C ALA A 23 0.72 -4.55 15.42
N ASN A 24 -0.30 -3.77 15.03
CA ASN A 24 -1.63 -4.28 14.69
C ASN A 24 -1.75 -4.79 13.23
N GLY A 25 -0.68 -4.71 12.44
CA GLY A 25 -0.65 -5.10 11.03
C GLY A 25 -0.96 -3.98 10.03
N ASP A 26 -1.31 -2.78 10.50
CA ASP A 26 -1.49 -1.63 9.61
C ASP A 26 -0.18 -1.34 8.87
N THR A 27 -0.28 -1.18 7.57
CA THR A 27 0.90 -1.11 6.69
C THR A 27 0.99 0.26 6.02
N ALA A 28 2.08 0.97 6.26
CA ALA A 28 2.50 2.09 5.45
C ALA A 28 3.36 1.59 4.27
N ASN A 29 3.04 2.08 3.09
CA ASN A 29 3.73 1.79 1.83
C ASN A 29 3.55 2.99 0.88
N LYS A 30 4.09 2.90 -0.33
CA LYS A 30 3.89 3.89 -1.39
C LYS A 30 2.43 4.28 -1.60
N ILE A 31 2.20 5.56 -1.89
CA ILE A 31 0.89 6.13 -2.22
C ILE A 31 0.19 5.31 -3.31
N GLY A 32 -1.12 5.06 -3.13
CA GLY A 32 -1.93 4.18 -3.97
C GLY A 32 -2.13 2.76 -3.44
N THR A 33 -1.32 2.29 -2.49
CA THR A 33 -1.48 0.95 -1.88
C THR A 33 -2.83 0.78 -1.17
N TYR A 34 -3.28 1.79 -0.43
CA TYR A 34 -4.59 1.78 0.22
C TYR A 34 -5.74 1.67 -0.78
N GLN A 35 -5.66 2.40 -1.90
CA GLN A 35 -6.64 2.33 -2.98
C GLN A 35 -6.67 0.93 -3.62
N LEU A 36 -5.51 0.29 -3.79
CA LEU A 36 -5.44 -1.09 -4.29
C LEU A 36 -6.08 -2.07 -3.30
N ALA A 37 -5.85 -1.93 -2.00
CA ALA A 37 -6.46 -2.79 -0.98
C ALA A 37 -7.99 -2.70 -0.98
N ILE A 38 -8.55 -1.48 -1.07
CA ILE A 38 -10.01 -1.28 -1.20
C ILE A 38 -10.53 -1.93 -2.48
N THR A 39 -9.84 -1.71 -3.61
CA THR A 39 -10.23 -2.24 -4.91
C THR A 39 -10.18 -3.77 -4.91
N ALA A 40 -9.17 -4.37 -4.29
CA ALA A 40 -9.02 -5.82 -4.14
C ALA A 40 -10.18 -6.41 -3.34
N LYS A 41 -10.48 -5.81 -2.19
CA LYS A 41 -11.61 -6.20 -1.32
C LYS A 41 -12.93 -6.14 -2.08
N HIS A 42 -13.17 -5.08 -2.86
CA HIS A 42 -14.39 -4.93 -3.66
C HIS A 42 -14.55 -6.05 -4.70
N HIS A 43 -13.46 -6.51 -5.32
CA HIS A 43 -13.49 -7.55 -6.36
C HIS A 43 -13.25 -8.97 -5.82
N GLY A 44 -13.17 -9.15 -4.50
CA GLY A 44 -12.89 -10.47 -3.89
C GLY A 44 -11.49 -11.02 -4.19
N VAL A 45 -10.52 -10.14 -4.49
CA VAL A 45 -9.14 -10.51 -4.81
C VAL A 45 -8.30 -10.51 -3.54
N LEU A 46 -7.47 -11.53 -3.34
CA LEU A 46 -6.59 -11.63 -2.18
C LEU A 46 -5.57 -10.48 -2.18
N PHE A 47 -5.40 -9.81 -1.04
CA PHE A 47 -4.42 -8.74 -0.89
C PHE A 47 -3.38 -9.14 0.14
N ILE A 48 -2.11 -9.16 -0.26
CA ILE A 48 -0.98 -9.65 0.55
C ILE A 48 0.07 -8.55 0.67
N VAL A 49 0.51 -8.30 1.89
CA VAL A 49 1.68 -7.48 2.19
C VAL A 49 2.87 -8.41 2.42
N ALA A 50 3.96 -8.21 1.66
CA ALA A 50 5.22 -8.92 1.83
C ALA A 50 6.25 -7.97 2.44
N ALA A 51 6.72 -8.28 3.64
CA ALA A 51 7.68 -7.45 4.37
C ALA A 51 8.67 -8.34 5.15
N PRO A 52 9.96 -7.96 5.24
CA PRO A 52 10.89 -8.63 6.14
C PRO A 52 10.57 -8.28 7.60
N TRP A 53 11.05 -9.11 8.54
CA TRP A 53 10.86 -8.87 9.98
C TRP A 53 11.36 -7.49 10.42
N THR A 54 12.42 -6.99 9.80
CA THR A 54 13.00 -5.67 10.09
C THR A 54 12.09 -4.49 9.73
N THR A 55 11.05 -4.71 8.93
CA THR A 55 10.05 -3.69 8.57
C THR A 55 8.87 -3.65 9.55
N ILE A 56 8.76 -4.66 10.43
CA ILE A 56 7.73 -4.72 11.46
C ILE A 56 8.17 -3.88 12.65
N ASP A 57 7.45 -2.79 12.88
CA ASP A 57 7.63 -1.87 13.99
C ASP A 57 6.62 -2.19 15.08
N LEU A 58 7.07 -2.90 16.11
CA LEU A 58 6.24 -3.31 17.24
C LEU A 58 6.04 -2.19 18.28
N GLU A 59 6.78 -1.09 18.19
CA GLU A 59 6.63 0.07 19.07
C GLU A 59 5.45 0.94 18.63
N THR A 60 5.26 1.06 17.31
CA THR A 60 4.11 1.72 16.69
C THR A 60 2.87 0.85 16.82
N ARG A 61 1.86 1.30 17.58
CA ARG A 61 0.67 0.49 17.88
C ARG A 61 -0.26 0.33 16.68
N THR A 62 -0.52 1.41 15.96
CA THR A 62 -1.47 1.45 14.85
C THR A 62 -0.96 2.28 13.68
N GLY A 63 -1.58 2.16 12.51
CA GLY A 63 -1.24 2.98 11.35
C GLY A 63 -1.48 4.48 11.56
N GLY A 64 -2.36 4.85 12.49
CA GLY A 64 -2.61 6.25 12.86
C GLY A 64 -1.42 6.93 13.55
N ASP A 65 -0.49 6.14 14.08
CA ASP A 65 0.73 6.62 14.73
C ASP A 65 1.89 6.80 13.74
N ILE A 66 1.72 6.39 12.48
CA ILE A 66 2.73 6.52 11.43
C ILE A 66 2.65 7.91 10.79
N VAL A 67 3.72 8.69 10.90
CA VAL A 67 3.84 9.98 10.20
C VAL A 67 4.04 9.73 8.70
N ILE A 68 3.16 10.29 7.88
CA ILE A 68 3.26 10.21 6.41
C ILE A 68 4.19 11.31 5.91
N GLU A 69 5.22 10.92 5.15
CA GLU A 69 6.13 11.84 4.49
C GLU A 69 5.41 12.60 3.36
N GLU A 70 5.46 13.94 3.42
CA GLU A 70 5.10 14.80 2.30
C GLU A 70 6.36 15.24 1.56
N ARG A 71 6.33 15.14 0.23
CA ARG A 71 7.47 15.46 -0.66
C ARG A 71 7.19 16.73 -1.45
N ALA A 72 8.25 17.28 -2.05
CA ALA A 72 8.15 18.51 -2.83
C ALA A 72 7.16 18.37 -4.00
N GLY A 73 6.27 19.35 -4.16
CA GLY A 73 5.24 19.34 -5.22
C GLY A 73 5.80 19.30 -6.65
N ILE A 74 7.09 19.63 -6.83
CA ILE A 74 7.79 19.53 -8.11
C ILE A 74 7.75 18.11 -8.69
N GLU A 75 7.74 17.09 -7.83
CA GLU A 75 7.69 15.68 -8.22
C GLU A 75 6.35 15.29 -8.88
N VAL A 76 5.32 16.11 -8.72
CA VAL A 76 4.00 15.92 -9.36
C VAL A 76 3.89 16.74 -10.64
N VAL A 77 4.41 17.97 -10.65
CA VAL A 77 4.23 18.91 -11.78
C VAL A 77 5.29 18.79 -12.87
N GLN A 78 6.41 18.09 -12.61
CA GLN A 78 7.48 17.85 -13.58
C GLN A 78 7.89 16.38 -13.60
N ILE A 79 8.19 15.87 -14.80
CA ILE A 79 8.71 14.52 -15.02
C ILE A 79 10.05 14.66 -15.75
N ARG A 80 11.11 14.08 -15.17
CA ARG A 80 12.51 14.06 -15.66
C ARG A 80 13.34 15.36 -15.52
N GLY A 81 12.80 16.40 -14.88
CA GLY A 81 13.45 17.70 -14.80
C GLY A 81 13.19 18.53 -16.06
#